data_AF-A0A919KLS2-F1
#
_entry.id   AF-A0A919KLS2-F1
#
_cell.length_a   1.000
_cell.length_b   1.000
_cell.length_c   1.000
_cell.angle_alpha   90.00
_cell.angle_beta   90.00
_cell.angle_gamma   90.00
#
_symmetry.space_group_name_H-M   'P 1'
#
loop_
_entity.id
_entity.type
_entity.pdbx_description
1 polymer ?
#
loop_
_entity_poly.entity_id
_entity_poly.type
_entity_poly.pdbx_seq_one_letter_code
_entity_poly.pdbx_strand_id
1 'polypeptide(L)'
;MMNSQPAIADHGLIGDLQTSALVATDGTIDWFCSPRFDSPSIFGSLLDRERGGHFSAHPHDDTFETKQLYFPDTAILITRFLTEQGVGEVIDFMPATSDTPSEHHRLLRVVRCVRGTIQFDIEIAPRFEYGRQAHRLTTTDDGATYTAGDTTLTLSVIRNPDDDRLARLKPTDEGDLRLSLRLVEGQMRGVVLQTGGDTPPKAMPVAEAQRLFDGTVEFWQDWVGQSTYTGRWREELQRSAITLKLLTYAPSGGLVAAPTAGLPEQIGGERNWDYRFTWVRDASFSVNTLVRMGFYDEAAAFGQWLRARVAEPTGSDTGPLNIMYRVDGDPHLSEETLEDWEGYRGSYPVRIGNGAAGQLQLDIYGEAMEAIWNADRAGVEVGQPGWLAICRLLDWLADNWDQPEEGIWETRGGRKNFTYGRLMCWVAFDRAIRLATVRGRPAPLDRWIAERDAIYDQIMAKGWSAERRAFVQQYGEPVLDASLLKMAQVGFVSPHDPMWTDTLTAMEELVSDSLVYRYDPSASPDGLRGSEGTFSLCTFLYVDALARADRLDEARVTFEKMLTYANHLGLFSEEIALTGEQIGNFPQAFTHLALIDAAITLNDRLDAASARRRRRR
;
A
#
# COMPACT_ATOMS: atom_id res chain seq x y z
N MET A 1 22.42 21.80 -6.03
CA MET A 1 21.56 20.87 -6.78
C MET A 1 20.20 20.70 -6.07
N MET A 2 19.59 21.79 -5.58
CA MET A 2 18.37 21.77 -4.74
C MET A 2 17.05 21.90 -5.52
N ASN A 3 17.07 21.73 -6.85
CA ASN A 3 15.93 22.07 -7.72
C ASN A 3 15.23 20.88 -8.38
N SER A 4 15.62 19.62 -8.10
CA SER A 4 14.95 18.43 -8.67
C SER A 4 13.89 17.89 -7.70
N GLN A 5 12.73 17.50 -8.23
CA GLN A 5 11.65 16.87 -7.44
C GLN A 5 12.16 15.55 -6.87
N PRO A 6 11.99 15.28 -5.55
CA PRO A 6 12.45 14.04 -4.95
C PRO A 6 11.98 12.81 -5.75
N ALA A 7 12.83 11.80 -5.87
CA ALA A 7 12.40 10.54 -6.47
C ALA A 7 11.33 9.91 -5.57
N ILE A 8 10.43 9.10 -6.12
CA ILE A 8 9.43 8.37 -5.32
C ILE A 8 10.13 7.56 -4.21
N ALA A 9 11.25 6.92 -4.54
CA ALA A 9 12.08 6.17 -3.58
C ALA A 9 12.68 7.02 -2.44
N ASP A 10 12.75 8.35 -2.57
CA ASP A 10 13.34 9.23 -1.56
C ASP A 10 12.38 9.54 -0.39
N HIS A 11 11.29 8.80 -0.22
CA HIS A 11 10.28 9.05 0.80
C HIS A 11 10.21 7.96 1.88
N GLY A 12 9.94 8.38 3.12
CA GLY A 12 9.44 7.54 4.20
C GLY A 12 7.95 7.78 4.44
N LEU A 13 7.25 6.75 4.94
CA LEU A 13 5.86 6.80 5.35
C LEU A 13 5.74 6.98 6.88
N ILE A 14 4.90 7.91 7.33
CA ILE A 14 4.41 8.00 8.71
C ILE A 14 2.88 8.05 8.71
N GLY A 15 2.22 7.64 9.78
CA GLY A 15 0.76 7.65 9.86
C GLY A 15 0.23 7.24 11.23
N ASP A 16 -1.06 7.48 11.44
CA ASP A 16 -1.76 7.25 12.71
C ASP A 16 -2.89 6.22 12.61
N LEU A 17 -2.86 5.43 11.53
CA LEU A 17 -3.84 4.40 11.15
C LEU A 17 -5.19 4.95 10.64
N GLN A 18 -5.34 6.27 10.50
CA GLN A 18 -6.48 6.89 9.81
C GLN A 18 -6.06 7.72 8.61
N THR A 19 -4.89 8.32 8.69
CA THR A 19 -4.21 8.93 7.56
C THR A 19 -2.69 8.76 7.66
N SER A 20 -1.98 9.25 6.65
CA SER A 20 -0.53 9.16 6.52
C SER A 20 0.06 10.35 5.78
N ALA A 21 1.35 10.61 6.03
CA ALA A 21 2.16 11.58 5.31
C ALA A 21 3.40 10.90 4.71
N LEU A 22 3.85 11.40 3.57
CA LEU A 22 5.17 11.07 3.02
C LEU A 22 6.18 12.14 3.41
N VAL A 23 7.40 11.70 3.73
CA VAL A 23 8.51 12.56 4.14
C VAL A 23 9.73 12.28 3.27
N ALA A 24 10.10 13.24 2.43
CA ALA A 24 11.27 13.18 1.57
C ALA A 24 12.59 13.21 2.38
N THR A 25 13.67 12.71 1.79
CA THR A 25 15.02 12.72 2.39
C THR A 25 15.57 14.12 2.64
N ASP A 26 15.00 15.18 2.06
CA ASP A 26 15.36 16.56 2.35
C ASP A 26 14.60 17.16 3.56
N GLY A 27 13.69 16.39 4.18
CA GLY A 27 12.87 16.83 5.32
C GLY A 27 11.51 17.42 4.93
N THR A 28 11.14 17.39 3.65
CA THR A 28 9.84 17.87 3.16
C THR A 28 8.75 16.83 3.35
N ILE A 29 7.61 17.22 3.93
CA ILE A 29 6.34 16.53 3.75
C ILE A 29 5.65 17.17 2.56
N ASP A 30 5.55 16.42 1.48
CA ASP A 30 5.01 16.84 0.19
C ASP A 30 3.75 16.08 -0.22
N TRP A 31 3.32 15.12 0.61
CA TRP A 31 2.03 14.44 0.52
C TRP A 31 1.41 14.24 1.91
N PHE A 32 0.21 14.78 2.12
CA PHE A 32 -0.59 14.56 3.32
C PHE A 32 -2.06 14.86 3.04
N CYS A 33 -2.92 13.89 3.32
CA CYS A 33 -4.38 14.01 3.25
C CYS A 33 -4.96 13.96 4.67
N SER A 34 -6.06 14.64 4.94
CA SER A 34 -6.70 14.61 6.25
C SER A 34 -8.18 14.95 6.13
N PRO A 35 -9.06 14.34 6.94
CA PRO A 35 -8.80 13.39 8.04
C PRO A 35 -8.44 11.95 7.63
N ARG A 36 -8.72 11.54 6.40
CA ARG A 36 -8.52 10.14 5.96
C ARG A 36 -7.56 10.05 4.79
N PHE A 37 -7.12 8.83 4.48
CA PHE A 37 -6.35 8.54 3.26
C PHE A 37 -7.03 9.10 2.00
N ASP A 38 -8.35 8.90 1.88
CA ASP A 38 -9.15 9.30 0.72
C ASP A 38 -9.70 10.74 0.79
N SER A 39 -9.23 11.53 1.75
CA SER A 39 -9.55 12.96 1.85
C SER A 39 -8.75 13.80 0.85
N PRO A 40 -9.19 15.01 0.52
CA PRO A 40 -8.40 15.96 -0.25
C PRO A 40 -7.05 16.27 0.39
N SER A 41 -6.04 16.54 -0.44
CA SER A 41 -4.69 16.84 0.06
C SER A 41 -4.65 18.19 0.78
N ILE A 42 -3.89 18.26 1.87
CA ILE A 42 -3.41 19.51 2.48
C ILE A 42 -2.00 19.83 1.96
N PHE A 43 -1.18 18.81 1.76
CA PHE A 43 0.11 18.89 1.08
C PHE A 43 0.10 17.91 -0.09
N GLY A 44 0.50 18.39 -1.26
CA GLY A 44 0.47 17.67 -2.52
C GLY A 44 1.56 18.12 -3.49
N SER A 45 2.60 18.79 -3.00
CA SER A 45 3.76 19.18 -3.82
C SER A 45 4.52 18.02 -4.44
N LEU A 46 4.25 16.80 -3.96
CA LEU A 46 4.65 15.58 -4.65
C LEU A 46 4.07 15.51 -6.07
N LEU A 47 2.86 16.00 -6.34
CA LEU A 47 2.29 15.98 -7.69
C LEU A 47 2.37 17.35 -8.39
N ASP A 48 2.40 18.45 -7.64
CA ASP A 48 2.57 19.78 -8.22
C ASP A 48 3.32 20.72 -7.28
N ARG A 49 4.56 21.06 -7.62
CA ARG A 49 5.47 21.76 -6.69
C ARG A 49 5.01 23.17 -6.35
N GLU A 50 4.30 23.84 -7.26
CA GLU A 50 3.86 25.21 -7.07
C GLU A 50 2.48 25.28 -6.39
N ARG A 51 1.56 24.38 -6.75
CA ARG A 51 0.15 24.43 -6.34
C ARG A 51 -0.18 23.47 -5.19
N GLY A 52 0.62 22.44 -4.98
CA GLY A 52 0.33 21.36 -4.06
C GLY A 52 0.67 21.65 -2.60
N GLY A 53 1.56 22.61 -2.33
CA GLY A 53 1.94 22.96 -0.96
C GLY A 53 2.76 21.89 -0.25
N HIS A 54 3.41 22.29 0.84
CA HIS A 54 4.37 21.45 1.55
C HIS A 54 4.51 21.85 3.02
N PHE A 55 5.19 20.99 3.77
CA PHE A 55 5.72 21.29 5.09
C PHE A 55 7.17 20.82 5.15
N SER A 56 8.14 21.73 5.13
CA SER A 56 9.57 21.40 5.16
C SER A 56 10.20 21.70 6.52
N ALA A 57 11.21 20.90 6.89
CA ALA A 57 12.15 21.23 7.96
C ALA A 57 13.53 20.69 7.61
N HIS A 58 14.49 21.59 7.46
CA HIS A 58 15.86 21.25 7.08
C HIS A 58 16.85 22.27 7.68
N PRO A 59 18.16 21.99 7.68
CA PRO A 59 19.16 22.97 8.08
C PRO A 59 19.09 24.23 7.20
N HIS A 60 19.43 25.38 7.80
CA HIS A 60 19.58 26.66 7.11
C HIS A 60 20.73 26.64 6.09
N ASP A 61 21.73 25.79 6.30
CA ASP A 61 22.89 25.65 5.41
C ASP A 61 22.44 25.03 4.06
N ASP A 62 22.88 25.60 2.94
CA ASP A 62 22.56 25.08 1.60
C ASP A 62 23.27 23.77 1.24
N THR A 63 24.21 23.32 2.08
CA THR A 63 25.03 22.13 1.85
C THR A 63 25.01 21.22 3.06
N PHE A 64 24.32 20.09 2.91
CA PHE A 64 24.25 19.04 3.91
C PHE A 64 24.20 17.66 3.23
N GLU A 65 24.65 16.65 3.95
CA GLU A 65 24.33 15.25 3.62
C GLU A 65 23.16 14.78 4.48
N THR A 66 22.33 13.90 3.93
CA THR A 66 21.19 13.34 4.66
C THR A 66 21.26 11.83 4.79
N LYS A 67 20.80 11.34 5.94
CA LYS A 67 20.57 9.93 6.23
C LYS A 67 19.20 9.79 6.88
N GLN A 68 18.34 8.97 6.30
CA GLN A 68 17.01 8.74 6.83
C GLN A 68 16.86 7.28 7.27
N LEU A 69 16.25 7.06 8.43
CA LEU A 69 15.98 5.73 8.97
C LEU A 69 14.71 5.74 9.81
N TYR A 70 14.10 4.58 9.98
CA TYR A 70 13.09 4.40 11.01
C TYR A 70 13.74 4.14 12.36
N PHE A 71 13.16 4.67 13.43
CA PHE A 71 13.48 4.23 14.78
C PHE A 71 13.12 2.74 14.90
N PRO A 72 14.00 1.90 15.49
CA PRO A 72 13.88 0.44 15.42
C PRO A 72 12.50 -0.08 15.80
N ASP A 73 11.95 -0.96 14.95
CA ASP A 73 10.64 -1.61 15.12
C ASP A 73 9.45 -0.64 15.21
N THR A 74 9.54 0.54 14.61
CA THR A 74 8.45 1.55 14.61
C THR A 74 8.19 2.17 13.24
N ALA A 75 7.15 3.01 13.17
CA ALA A 75 6.90 3.95 12.08
C ALA A 75 7.36 5.39 12.38
N ILE A 76 8.29 5.59 13.33
CA ILE A 76 8.84 6.91 13.64
C ILE A 76 10.06 7.15 12.75
N LEU A 77 10.02 8.21 11.96
CA LEU A 77 11.05 8.51 10.96
C LEU A 77 12.08 9.50 11.53
N ILE A 78 13.36 9.23 11.31
CA ILE A 78 14.47 10.10 11.70
C ILE A 78 15.24 10.48 10.44
N THR A 79 15.21 11.76 10.10
CA THR A 79 16.01 12.36 9.03
C THR A 79 17.17 13.12 9.66
N ARG A 80 18.39 12.58 9.51
CA ARG A 80 19.63 13.14 10.05
C ARG A 80 20.35 13.96 8.98
N PHE A 81 20.68 15.19 9.33
CA PHE A 81 21.43 16.12 8.51
C PHE A 81 22.85 16.32 9.06
N LEU A 82 23.84 16.21 8.19
CA LEU A 82 25.25 16.43 8.48
C LEU A 82 25.69 17.72 7.79
N THR A 83 26.04 18.75 8.57
CA THR A 83 26.52 20.05 8.06
C THR A 83 27.91 20.35 8.62
N GLU A 84 28.56 21.40 8.12
CA GLU A 84 29.85 21.85 8.67
C GLU A 84 29.73 22.37 10.12
N GLN A 85 28.55 22.87 10.52
CA GLN A 85 28.31 23.46 11.83
C GLN A 85 27.87 22.44 12.89
N GLY A 86 27.34 21.29 12.47
CA GLY A 86 26.86 20.27 13.38
C GLY A 86 26.08 19.13 12.74
N VAL A 87 25.56 18.27 13.60
CA VAL A 87 24.65 17.18 13.22
C VAL A 87 23.29 17.47 13.83
N GLY A 88 22.26 17.51 12.98
CA GLY A 88 20.88 17.72 13.37
C GLY A 88 19.98 16.58 12.93
N GLU A 89 18.86 16.40 13.61
CA GLU A 89 17.85 15.42 13.25
C GLU A 89 16.47 16.06 13.25
N VAL A 90 15.65 15.67 12.28
CA VAL A 90 14.20 15.85 12.29
C VAL A 90 13.58 14.48 12.59
N ILE A 91 12.76 14.42 13.63
CA ILE A 91 12.05 13.22 14.07
C ILE A 91 10.58 13.46 13.79
N ASP A 92 10.06 12.73 12.80
CA ASP A 92 8.69 12.84 12.31
C ASP A 92 7.87 11.61 12.75
N PHE A 93 6.73 11.83 13.38
CA PHE A 93 5.82 10.75 13.76
C PHE A 93 4.38 11.24 13.97
N MET A 94 3.46 10.30 13.87
CA MET A 94 2.05 10.49 14.19
C MET A 94 1.65 9.45 15.24
N PRO A 95 1.22 9.85 16.46
CA PRO A 95 0.76 8.91 17.47
C PRO A 95 -0.51 8.19 16.98
N ALA A 96 -0.55 6.86 17.10
CA ALA A 96 -1.69 6.05 16.69
C ALA A 96 -3.00 6.55 17.31
N THR A 97 -4.05 6.61 16.50
CA THR A 97 -5.40 7.00 16.92
C THR A 97 -6.23 5.78 17.34
N SER A 98 -7.43 6.02 17.85
CA SER A 98 -8.39 4.95 18.15
C SER A 98 -9.04 4.37 16.89
N ASP A 99 -9.70 3.23 17.02
CA ASP A 99 -10.53 2.59 15.98
C ASP A 99 -11.86 3.34 15.71
N THR A 100 -11.97 4.60 16.10
CA THR A 100 -13.14 5.46 15.83
C THR A 100 -12.71 6.57 14.88
N PRO A 101 -13.49 6.85 13.81
CA PRO A 101 -13.16 7.95 12.90
C PRO A 101 -12.97 9.26 13.67
N SER A 102 -11.86 9.93 13.40
CA SER A 102 -11.47 11.19 14.04
C SER A 102 -11.19 12.24 12.98
N GLU A 103 -11.55 13.49 13.25
CA GLU A 103 -11.07 14.64 12.48
C GLU A 103 -9.74 15.18 13.03
N HIS A 104 -9.38 14.73 14.23
CA HIS A 104 -8.25 15.21 15.01
C HIS A 104 -7.04 14.30 14.86
N HIS A 105 -6.06 14.75 14.07
CA HIS A 105 -4.78 14.08 13.88
C HIS A 105 -3.65 14.95 14.41
N ARG A 106 -2.53 14.32 14.77
CA ARG A 106 -1.33 15.01 15.26
C ARG A 106 -0.11 14.52 14.51
N LEU A 107 0.53 15.44 13.81
CA LEU A 107 1.84 15.23 13.19
C LEU A 107 2.88 16.00 13.99
N LEU A 108 3.80 15.28 14.62
CA LEU A 108 4.88 15.85 15.39
C LEU A 108 6.14 15.88 14.55
N ARG A 109 6.76 17.06 14.51
CA ARG A 109 8.03 17.30 13.83
C ARG A 109 9.00 17.91 14.81
N VAL A 110 9.83 17.05 15.38
CA VAL A 110 10.77 17.40 16.44
C VAL A 110 12.16 17.57 15.86
N VAL A 111 12.78 18.74 16.05
CA VAL A 111 14.16 19.02 15.67
C VAL A 111 15.10 18.88 16.85
N ARG A 112 16.21 18.17 16.65
CA ARG A 112 17.24 17.92 17.67
C ARG A 112 18.61 18.29 17.13
N CYS A 113 19.41 19.01 17.93
CA CYS A 113 20.85 19.15 17.67
C CYS A 113 21.61 18.04 18.39
N VAL A 114 22.17 17.10 17.63
CA VAL A 114 22.93 15.96 18.16
C VAL A 114 24.35 16.37 18.53
N ARG A 115 24.96 17.25 17.73
CA ARG A 115 26.33 17.75 17.95
C ARG A 115 26.49 19.15 17.37
N GLY A 116 27.24 20.00 18.08
CA GLY A 116 27.60 21.34 17.58
C GLY A 116 26.47 22.35 17.71
N THR A 117 26.21 23.12 16.66
CA THR A 117 25.12 24.10 16.61
C THR A 117 24.51 24.08 15.24
N ILE A 118 23.18 23.98 15.17
CA ILE A 118 22.45 23.93 13.91
C ILE A 118 21.28 24.90 13.95
N GLN A 119 21.02 25.57 12.84
CA GLN A 119 19.79 26.33 12.63
C GLN A 119 18.92 25.54 11.67
N PHE A 120 17.70 25.24 12.08
CA PHE A 120 16.68 24.67 11.20
C PHE A 120 15.78 25.78 10.67
N ASP A 121 15.46 25.72 9.39
CA ASP A 121 14.38 26.47 8.78
C ASP A 121 13.19 25.54 8.55
N ILE A 122 12.00 26.04 8.88
CA ILE A 122 10.75 25.32 8.79
C ILE A 122 9.76 26.20 8.03
N GLU A 123 9.14 25.63 7.00
CA GLU A 123 8.11 26.30 6.20
C GLU A 123 6.87 25.43 6.14
N ILE A 124 5.70 26.06 6.33
CA ILE A 124 4.39 25.41 6.22
C ILE A 124 3.55 26.21 5.24
N ALA A 125 3.26 25.58 4.11
CA ALA A 125 2.53 26.14 2.99
C ALA A 125 1.37 25.19 2.60
N PRO A 126 0.27 25.15 3.38
CA PRO A 126 -0.85 24.25 3.11
C PRO A 126 -1.65 24.71 1.89
N ARG A 127 -2.21 23.76 1.15
CA ARG A 127 -3.06 23.99 -0.03
C ARG A 127 -4.29 23.08 0.05
N PHE A 128 -5.32 23.56 0.74
CA PHE A 128 -6.55 22.82 1.02
C PHE A 128 -7.33 22.49 -0.25
N GLU A 129 -8.00 21.32 -0.25
CA GLU A 129 -8.79 20.84 -1.38
C GLU A 129 -7.99 20.80 -2.68
N TYR A 130 -6.78 20.24 -2.65
CA TYR A 130 -5.85 20.25 -3.80
C TYR A 130 -5.56 21.68 -4.29
N GLY A 131 -5.38 22.61 -3.35
CA GLY A 131 -5.17 24.04 -3.62
C GLY A 131 -6.39 24.80 -4.17
N ARG A 132 -7.56 24.17 -4.28
CA ARG A 132 -8.79 24.82 -4.77
C ARG A 132 -9.41 25.76 -3.73
N GLN A 133 -9.11 25.57 -2.45
CA GLN A 133 -9.69 26.34 -1.36
C GLN A 133 -8.68 27.29 -0.72
N ALA A 134 -9.01 28.59 -0.74
CA ALA A 134 -8.22 29.61 -0.06
C ALA A 134 -8.36 29.50 1.46
N HIS A 135 -7.27 29.79 2.18
CA HIS A 135 -7.22 29.78 3.63
C HIS A 135 -6.91 31.16 4.23
N ARG A 136 -7.20 31.31 5.52
CA ARG A 136 -6.78 32.45 6.31
C ARG A 136 -5.79 32.01 7.39
N LEU A 137 -4.63 32.67 7.44
CA LEU A 137 -3.62 32.48 8.49
C LEU A 137 -3.85 33.47 9.64
N THR A 138 -3.89 32.95 10.88
CA THR A 138 -3.83 33.74 12.11
C THR A 138 -2.66 33.26 12.96
N THR A 139 -1.81 34.19 13.42
CA THR A 139 -0.62 33.86 14.23
C THR A 139 -0.79 34.31 15.68
N THR A 140 -0.11 33.60 16.57
CA THR A 140 0.00 33.89 18.00
C THR A 140 1.46 33.69 18.43
N ASP A 141 1.76 33.99 19.69
CA ASP A 141 3.08 33.71 20.27
C ASP A 141 3.40 32.21 20.37
N ASP A 142 2.37 31.36 20.39
CA ASP A 142 2.48 29.93 20.64
C ASP A 142 2.27 29.07 19.39
N GLY A 143 2.07 29.71 18.24
CA GLY A 143 1.83 29.01 16.98
C GLY A 143 0.91 29.76 16.03
N ALA A 144 0.26 29.03 15.14
CA ALA A 144 -0.60 29.57 14.09
C ALA A 144 -1.80 28.68 13.82
N THR A 145 -2.84 29.27 13.24
CA THR A 145 -4.04 28.57 12.77
C THR A 145 -4.34 28.97 11.33
N TYR A 146 -4.58 27.97 10.49
CA TYR A 146 -5.12 28.12 9.15
C TYR A 146 -6.58 27.68 9.17
N THR A 147 -7.45 28.48 8.57
CA THR A 147 -8.88 28.15 8.43
C THR A 147 -9.26 28.20 6.95
N ALA A 148 -9.83 27.11 6.44
CA ALA A 148 -10.30 26.96 5.07
C ALA A 148 -11.67 26.27 5.09
N GLY A 149 -12.75 27.06 4.95
CA GLY A 149 -14.12 26.56 5.12
C GLY A 149 -14.31 25.96 6.51
N ASP A 150 -14.69 24.68 6.56
CA ASP A 150 -14.92 23.92 7.81
C ASP A 150 -13.64 23.22 8.31
N THR A 151 -12.53 23.32 7.57
CA THR A 151 -11.24 22.70 7.92
C THR A 151 -10.37 23.69 8.68
N THR A 152 -9.89 23.24 9.85
CA THR A 152 -8.91 23.98 10.67
C THR A 152 -7.62 23.18 10.79
N LEU A 153 -6.49 23.88 10.62
CA LEU A 153 -5.14 23.35 10.81
C LEU A 153 -4.41 24.23 11.83
N THR A 154 -4.05 23.67 12.97
CA THR A 154 -3.37 24.38 14.06
C THR A 154 -1.94 23.89 14.21
N LEU A 155 -0.99 24.81 14.07
CA LEU A 155 0.42 24.59 14.37
C LEU A 155 0.72 25.12 15.76
N SER A 156 1.27 24.27 16.64
CA SER A 156 1.76 24.70 17.96
C SER A 156 3.26 24.48 18.08
N VAL A 157 3.97 25.42 18.70
CA VAL A 157 5.43 25.31 18.92
C VAL A 157 5.76 24.38 20.09
N ILE A 158 6.78 23.54 19.94
CA ILE A 158 7.32 22.71 21.02
C ILE A 158 8.43 23.48 21.73
N ARG A 159 8.16 23.92 22.96
CA ARG A 159 9.09 24.68 23.81
C ARG A 159 8.77 24.49 25.29
N ASN A 160 9.78 24.64 26.14
CA ASN A 160 9.56 24.74 27.59
C ASN A 160 9.08 26.15 27.96
N PRO A 161 8.34 26.31 29.08
CA PRO A 161 7.79 27.60 29.49
C PRO A 161 8.86 28.70 29.67
N ASP A 162 10.04 28.32 30.16
CA ASP A 162 11.14 29.23 30.48
C ASP A 162 12.12 29.45 29.31
N ASP A 163 11.84 28.86 28.14
CA ASP A 163 12.71 29.04 26.98
C ASP A 163 12.62 30.44 26.38
N ASP A 164 13.75 30.93 25.92
CA ASP A 164 13.78 32.02 24.94
C ASP A 164 12.85 31.67 23.76
N ARG A 165 12.12 32.67 23.26
CA ARG A 165 11.26 32.50 22.08
C ARG A 165 12.11 32.37 20.83
N LEU A 166 12.70 31.20 20.63
CA LEU A 166 13.58 30.89 19.51
C LEU A 166 12.81 30.87 18.18
N ALA A 167 11.56 30.43 18.19
CA ALA A 167 10.67 30.44 17.03
C ALA A 167 10.23 31.87 16.71
N ARG A 168 10.69 32.41 15.58
CA ARG A 168 10.17 33.66 15.01
C ARG A 168 9.24 33.33 13.86
N LEU A 169 7.93 33.36 14.13
CA LEU A 169 6.89 33.16 13.14
C LEU A 169 6.86 34.34 12.16
N LYS A 170 7.03 34.06 10.88
CA LYS A 170 7.00 35.04 9.78
C LYS A 170 5.97 34.60 8.73
N PRO A 171 4.77 35.18 8.75
CA PRO A 171 3.80 35.02 7.66
C PRO A 171 4.40 35.51 6.33
N THR A 172 4.07 34.83 5.24
CA THR A 172 4.34 35.30 3.87
C THR A 172 3.11 36.02 3.30
N ASP A 173 3.29 36.72 2.19
CA ASP A 173 2.18 37.39 1.47
C ASP A 173 1.17 36.37 0.89
N GLU A 174 1.61 35.13 0.65
CA GLU A 174 0.80 34.02 0.16
C GLU A 174 0.02 33.30 1.28
N GLY A 175 0.16 33.76 2.53
CA GLY A 175 -0.50 33.15 3.69
C GLY A 175 0.18 31.87 4.18
N ASP A 176 1.45 31.67 3.84
CA ASP A 176 2.30 30.60 4.36
C ASP A 176 3.04 31.08 5.61
N LEU A 177 3.72 30.15 6.30
CA LEU A 177 4.42 30.44 7.54
C LEU A 177 5.85 29.92 7.51
N ARG A 178 6.80 30.79 7.84
CA ARG A 178 8.20 30.43 8.04
C ARG A 178 8.61 30.62 9.50
N LEU A 179 9.41 29.72 10.03
CA LEU A 179 10.10 29.88 11.31
C LEU A 179 11.50 29.29 11.26
N SER A 180 12.40 29.84 12.06
CA SER A 180 13.76 29.32 12.23
C SER A 180 14.00 28.95 13.69
N LEU A 181 14.70 27.84 13.92
CA LEU A 181 15.05 27.33 15.25
C LEU A 181 16.55 27.08 15.31
N ARG A 182 17.27 27.91 16.07
CA ARG A 182 18.69 27.69 16.36
C ARG A 182 18.83 26.86 17.62
N LEU A 183 19.52 25.73 17.50
CA LEU A 183 19.73 24.76 18.58
C LEU A 183 21.22 24.52 18.81
N VAL A 184 21.60 24.31 20.07
CA VAL A 184 22.92 23.78 20.45
C VAL A 184 22.79 22.31 20.88
N GLU A 185 23.92 21.62 20.91
CA GLU A 185 24.03 20.21 21.28
C GLU A 185 23.14 19.82 22.48
N GLY A 186 22.34 18.77 22.28
CA GLY A 186 21.40 18.22 23.27
C GLY A 186 20.03 18.90 23.31
N GLN A 187 19.85 20.04 22.65
CA GLN A 187 18.54 20.71 22.62
C GLN A 187 17.58 20.05 21.62
N MET A 188 16.30 20.03 22.01
CA MET A 188 15.18 19.48 21.24
C MET A 188 14.01 20.46 21.24
N ARG A 189 13.55 20.90 20.07
CA ARG A 189 12.38 21.78 19.88
C ARG A 189 11.59 21.27 18.67
N GLY A 190 10.64 22.03 18.17
CA GLY A 190 9.92 21.66 16.95
C GLY A 190 8.53 22.22 16.94
N VAL A 191 7.65 21.52 16.25
CA VAL A 191 6.25 21.90 16.09
C VAL A 191 5.36 20.67 16.07
N VAL A 192 4.10 20.86 16.44
CA VAL A 192 3.03 19.89 16.23
C VAL A 192 1.98 20.51 15.33
N LEU A 193 1.65 19.81 14.26
CA LEU A 193 0.57 20.14 13.36
C LEU A 193 -0.66 19.32 13.76
N GLN A 194 -1.78 19.98 14.01
CA GLN A 194 -3.04 19.37 14.39
C GLN A 194 -4.11 19.70 13.36
N THR A 195 -4.82 18.67 12.89
CA THR A 195 -5.98 18.84 12.03
C THR A 195 -7.24 18.80 12.88
N GLY A 196 -8.30 19.47 12.43
CA GLY A 196 -9.62 19.42 13.06
C GLY A 196 -9.73 20.16 14.39
N GLY A 197 -10.91 20.71 14.65
CA GLY A 197 -11.26 21.40 15.89
C GLY A 197 -10.84 22.86 15.97
N ASP A 198 -11.43 23.56 16.94
CA ASP A 198 -11.27 25.01 17.14
C ASP A 198 -10.29 25.35 18.28
N THR A 199 -9.38 24.42 18.59
CA THR A 199 -8.44 24.65 19.69
C THR A 199 -7.37 25.65 19.23
N PRO A 200 -7.20 26.79 19.93
CA PRO A 200 -6.16 27.75 19.60
C PRO A 200 -4.77 27.15 19.83
N PRO A 201 -3.75 27.60 19.10
CA PRO A 201 -2.38 27.11 19.26
C PRO A 201 -1.90 27.32 20.69
N LYS A 202 -1.28 26.29 21.26
CA LYS A 202 -0.76 26.30 22.62
C LYS A 202 0.59 25.63 22.66
N ALA A 203 1.59 26.32 23.23
CA ALA A 203 2.93 25.78 23.33
C ALA A 203 2.93 24.41 24.04
N MET A 204 3.57 23.43 23.40
CA MET A 204 3.72 22.08 23.91
C MET A 204 5.07 21.94 24.62
N PRO A 205 5.11 21.55 25.91
CA PRO A 205 6.36 21.27 26.60
C PRO A 205 7.15 20.14 25.92
N VAL A 206 8.49 20.23 25.92
CA VAL A 206 9.35 19.17 25.36
C VAL A 206 9.07 17.82 26.03
N ALA A 207 8.80 17.81 27.33
CA ALA A 207 8.44 16.61 28.07
C ALA A 207 7.12 15.97 27.60
N GLU A 208 6.19 16.75 27.03
CA GLU A 208 4.97 16.21 26.44
C GLU A 208 5.24 15.58 25.07
N ALA A 209 6.03 16.24 24.23
CA ALA A 209 6.48 15.66 22.96
C ALA A 209 7.24 14.34 23.18
N GLN A 210 8.10 14.27 24.20
CA GLN A 210 8.80 13.04 24.59
C GLN A 210 7.83 11.93 25.02
N ARG A 211 6.80 12.25 25.82
CA ARG A 211 5.78 11.24 26.20
C ARG A 211 5.03 10.69 24.98
N LEU A 212 4.70 11.55 24.01
CA LEU A 212 4.05 11.11 22.78
C LEU A 212 4.98 10.22 21.93
N PHE A 213 6.27 10.55 21.87
CA PHE A 213 7.28 9.72 21.24
C PHE A 213 7.36 8.34 21.91
N ASP A 214 7.54 8.31 23.24
CA ASP A 214 7.67 7.06 24.00
C ASP A 214 6.43 6.17 23.86
N GLY A 215 5.22 6.75 23.95
CA GLY A 215 3.98 6.00 23.73
C GLY A 215 3.80 5.50 22.30
N THR A 216 4.33 6.23 21.30
CA THR A 216 4.33 5.76 19.90
C THR A 216 5.32 4.62 19.71
N VAL A 217 6.49 4.66 20.37
CA VAL A 217 7.46 3.56 20.39
C VAL A 217 6.83 2.31 21.01
N GLU A 218 6.23 2.44 22.20
CA GLU A 218 5.57 1.33 22.91
C GLU A 218 4.48 0.69 22.04
N PHE A 219 3.61 1.50 21.44
CA PHE A 219 2.56 1.01 20.54
C PHE A 219 3.11 0.11 19.43
N TRP A 220 4.13 0.58 18.71
CA TRP A 220 4.67 -0.18 17.58
C TRP A 220 5.46 -1.42 18.01
N GLN A 221 6.25 -1.30 19.08
CA GLN A 221 7.05 -2.42 19.58
C GLN A 221 6.17 -3.52 20.18
N ASP A 222 5.11 -3.16 20.89
CA ASP A 222 4.12 -4.11 21.39
C ASP A 222 3.39 -4.79 20.23
N TRP A 223 3.02 -4.04 19.19
CA TRP A 223 2.38 -4.59 18.01
C TRP A 223 3.29 -5.57 17.26
N VAL A 224 4.51 -5.16 16.87
CA VAL A 224 5.48 -6.01 16.17
C VAL A 224 5.87 -7.23 17.02
N GLY A 225 5.91 -7.08 18.34
CA GLY A 225 6.21 -8.15 19.29
C GLY A 225 5.25 -9.34 19.22
N GLN A 226 4.07 -9.17 18.63
CA GLN A 226 3.10 -10.25 18.40
C GLN A 226 3.49 -11.18 17.24
N SER A 227 4.42 -10.77 16.38
CA SER A 227 4.79 -11.56 15.21
C SER A 227 5.40 -12.91 15.60
N THR A 228 4.92 -13.97 14.94
CA THR A 228 5.40 -15.34 15.13
C THR A 228 6.50 -15.74 14.15
N TYR A 229 6.84 -14.87 13.19
CA TYR A 229 7.83 -15.17 12.17
C TYR A 229 9.27 -15.11 12.74
N THR A 230 10.00 -16.21 12.58
CA THR A 230 11.39 -16.36 13.05
C THR A 230 12.35 -16.80 11.94
N GLY A 231 11.91 -16.66 10.68
CA GLY A 231 12.67 -17.08 9.51
C GLY A 231 13.77 -16.11 9.10
N ARG A 232 14.35 -16.37 7.92
CA ARG A 232 15.59 -15.73 7.43
C ARG A 232 15.49 -14.21 7.21
N TRP A 233 14.32 -13.70 6.83
CA TRP A 233 14.12 -12.31 6.40
C TRP A 233 13.25 -11.53 7.39
N ARG A 234 13.57 -11.65 8.67
CA ARG A 234 12.73 -11.11 9.74
C ARG A 234 12.60 -9.59 9.66
N GLU A 235 13.70 -8.89 9.40
CA GLU A 235 13.73 -7.42 9.38
C GLU A 235 12.90 -6.87 8.22
N GLU A 236 13.02 -7.47 7.03
CA GLU A 236 12.28 -7.10 5.82
C GLU A 236 10.77 -7.34 5.99
N LEU A 237 10.40 -8.46 6.62
CA LEU A 237 9.00 -8.80 6.88
C LEU A 237 8.38 -7.91 7.95
N GLN A 238 9.12 -7.63 9.04
CA GLN A 238 8.67 -6.68 10.06
C GLN A 238 8.49 -5.28 9.46
N ARG A 239 9.40 -4.84 8.58
CA ARG A 239 9.23 -3.55 7.93
C ARG A 239 7.98 -3.51 7.07
N SER A 240 7.79 -4.51 6.21
CA SER A 240 6.60 -4.65 5.36
C SER A 240 5.31 -4.73 6.16
N ALA A 241 5.31 -5.44 7.29
CA ALA A 241 4.15 -5.56 8.17
C ALA A 241 3.75 -4.20 8.77
N ILE A 242 4.69 -3.41 9.28
CA ILE A 242 4.41 -2.05 9.76
C ILE A 242 3.84 -1.18 8.63
N THR A 243 4.39 -1.28 7.42
CA THR A 243 3.86 -0.54 6.27
C THR A 243 2.40 -0.93 6.01
N LEU A 244 2.07 -2.22 5.96
CA LEU A 244 0.69 -2.68 5.77
C LEU A 244 -0.24 -2.22 6.91
N LYS A 245 0.25 -2.20 8.15
CA LYS A 245 -0.49 -1.67 9.29
C LYS A 245 -0.78 -0.18 9.12
N LEU A 246 0.18 0.62 8.65
CA LEU A 246 -0.02 2.04 8.33
C LEU A 246 -1.00 2.26 7.18
N LEU A 247 -1.12 1.32 6.24
CA LEU A 247 -2.09 1.39 5.13
C LEU A 247 -3.48 0.85 5.52
N THR A 248 -3.63 0.30 6.73
CA THR A 248 -4.92 -0.19 7.22
C THR A 248 -5.66 0.92 7.95
N TYR A 249 -6.83 1.30 7.43
CA TYR A 249 -7.72 2.26 8.06
C TYR A 249 -8.38 1.63 9.29
N ALA A 250 -7.84 1.92 10.47
CA ALA A 250 -8.22 1.30 11.74
C ALA A 250 -9.74 1.31 12.01
N PRO A 251 -10.51 2.39 11.70
CA PRO A 251 -11.93 2.39 11.99
C PRO A 251 -12.79 1.38 11.22
N SER A 252 -12.37 0.98 10.01
CA SER A 252 -13.12 0.03 9.20
C SER A 252 -12.41 -1.30 9.01
N GLY A 253 -11.08 -1.35 9.16
CA GLY A 253 -10.23 -2.48 8.78
C GLY A 253 -9.91 -2.55 7.28
N GLY A 254 -10.33 -1.55 6.49
CA GLY A 254 -10.03 -1.47 5.06
C GLY A 254 -8.56 -1.13 4.81
N LEU A 255 -7.87 -1.92 4.00
CA LEU A 255 -6.49 -1.69 3.55
C LEU A 255 -6.52 -0.83 2.27
N VAL A 256 -5.83 0.32 2.24
CA VAL A 256 -5.67 1.07 0.99
C VAL A 256 -4.59 0.44 0.11
N ALA A 257 -4.75 0.49 -1.22
CA ALA A 257 -3.73 -0.04 -2.14
C ALA A 257 -2.41 0.72 -2.03
N ALA A 258 -2.48 2.04 -1.82
CA ALA A 258 -1.37 2.91 -1.43
C ALA A 258 -1.92 4.19 -0.78
N PRO A 259 -1.13 4.96 -0.01
CA PRO A 259 -1.58 6.21 0.58
C PRO A 259 -1.51 7.40 -0.39
N THR A 260 -1.13 7.16 -1.65
CA THR A 260 -0.88 8.17 -2.68
C THR A 260 -1.86 8.09 -3.84
N ALA A 261 -1.91 9.17 -4.62
CA ALA A 261 -2.62 9.24 -5.89
C ALA A 261 -1.73 9.81 -6.98
N GLY A 262 -2.03 9.50 -8.24
CA GLY A 262 -1.47 10.18 -9.41
C GLY A 262 0.02 9.97 -9.65
N LEU A 263 0.67 9.03 -8.95
CA LEU A 263 2.05 8.66 -9.24
C LEU A 263 2.10 7.79 -10.50
N PRO A 264 3.03 8.05 -11.44
CA PRO A 264 2.99 7.48 -12.77
C PRO A 264 3.63 6.09 -12.87
N GLU A 265 2.99 5.16 -13.57
CA GLU A 265 3.62 3.90 -14.08
C GLU A 265 4.65 4.18 -15.20
N GLN A 266 4.63 5.39 -15.76
CA GLN A 266 5.63 5.86 -16.72
C GLN A 266 5.79 7.38 -16.57
N ILE A 267 7.00 7.86 -16.26
CA ILE A 267 7.27 9.30 -16.15
C ILE A 267 6.88 10.01 -17.46
N GLY A 268 6.07 11.07 -17.33
CA GLY A 268 5.49 11.82 -18.45
C GLY A 268 4.32 11.12 -19.15
N GLY A 269 3.90 9.95 -18.67
CA GLY A 269 2.84 9.12 -19.21
C GLY A 269 1.45 9.43 -18.63
N GLU A 270 0.45 8.74 -19.17
CA GLU A 270 -0.97 8.91 -18.83
C GLU A 270 -1.50 7.89 -17.80
N ARG A 271 -0.63 7.02 -17.27
CA ARG A 271 -0.93 5.93 -16.33
C ARG A 271 -0.70 6.39 -14.88
N ASN A 272 -1.59 7.23 -14.40
CA ASN A 272 -1.47 7.92 -13.11
C ASN A 272 -2.81 7.74 -12.38
N TRP A 273 -2.83 6.87 -11.35
CA TRP A 273 -4.06 6.39 -10.71
C TRP A 273 -4.12 6.77 -9.23
N ASP A 274 -5.34 6.94 -8.70
CA ASP A 274 -5.57 7.11 -7.27
C ASP A 274 -5.74 5.75 -6.58
N TYR A 275 -4.85 5.45 -5.62
CA TYR A 275 -4.77 4.14 -4.94
C TYR A 275 -5.22 4.20 -3.48
N ARG A 276 -5.83 5.32 -3.04
CA ARG A 276 -6.21 5.57 -1.64
C ARG A 276 -7.51 4.87 -1.22
N PHE A 277 -7.91 3.84 -1.96
CA PHE A 277 -9.15 3.08 -1.80
C PHE A 277 -8.85 1.63 -1.43
N THR A 278 -9.87 0.93 -0.94
CA THR A 278 -9.76 -0.48 -0.56
C THR A 278 -10.30 -1.36 -1.68
N TRP A 279 -9.39 -2.06 -2.37
CA TRP A 279 -9.74 -3.13 -3.30
C TRP A 279 -10.07 -4.41 -2.55
N VAL A 280 -11.14 -5.10 -2.98
CA VAL A 280 -11.49 -6.42 -2.43
C VAL A 280 -10.33 -7.40 -2.63
N ARG A 281 -9.66 -7.34 -3.79
CA ARG A 281 -8.47 -8.12 -4.12
C ARG A 281 -7.36 -7.93 -3.09
N ASP A 282 -6.78 -6.74 -3.05
CA ASP A 282 -5.60 -6.40 -2.28
C ASP A 282 -5.84 -6.70 -0.80
N ALA A 283 -7.01 -6.31 -0.31
CA ALA A 283 -7.37 -6.50 1.07
C ALA A 283 -7.64 -7.99 1.41
N SER A 284 -8.10 -8.80 0.47
CA SER A 284 -8.22 -10.26 0.65
C SER A 284 -6.87 -10.96 0.81
N PHE A 285 -5.83 -10.53 0.08
CA PHE A 285 -4.47 -11.05 0.25
C PHE A 285 -3.88 -10.71 1.64
N SER A 286 -4.29 -9.57 2.22
CA SER A 286 -3.82 -9.14 3.53
C SER A 286 -4.15 -10.13 4.64
N VAL A 287 -5.33 -10.76 4.59
CA VAL A 287 -5.76 -11.75 5.59
C VAL A 287 -4.79 -12.91 5.68
N ASN A 288 -4.48 -13.52 4.54
CA ASN A 288 -3.58 -14.67 4.51
C ASN A 288 -2.20 -14.30 5.07
N THR A 289 -1.68 -13.17 4.62
CA THR A 289 -0.34 -12.68 4.96
C THR A 289 -0.22 -12.36 6.44
N LEU A 290 -1.14 -11.55 6.98
CA LEU A 290 -1.12 -11.09 8.37
C LEU A 290 -1.37 -12.25 9.35
N VAL A 291 -2.28 -13.17 9.03
CA VAL A 291 -2.51 -14.39 9.82
C VAL A 291 -1.25 -15.26 9.89
N ARG A 292 -0.54 -15.45 8.78
CA ARG A 292 0.72 -16.23 8.75
C ARG A 292 1.82 -15.58 9.58
N MET A 293 1.76 -14.27 9.79
CA MET A 293 2.68 -13.54 10.65
C MET A 293 2.25 -13.46 12.12
N GLY A 294 1.01 -13.87 12.46
CA GLY A 294 0.47 -13.82 13.83
C GLY A 294 -0.37 -12.58 14.17
N PHE A 295 -0.67 -11.74 13.18
CA PHE A 295 -1.47 -10.52 13.34
C PHE A 295 -2.96 -10.81 13.12
N TYR A 296 -3.61 -11.39 14.14
CA TYR A 296 -4.99 -11.87 14.04
C TYR A 296 -6.04 -10.76 14.13
N ASP A 297 -5.76 -9.66 14.84
CA ASP A 297 -6.73 -8.58 15.03
C ASP A 297 -7.00 -7.83 13.72
N GLU A 298 -5.97 -7.56 12.93
CA GLU A 298 -6.09 -6.95 11.60
C GLU A 298 -6.86 -7.86 10.63
N ALA A 299 -6.55 -9.15 10.66
CA ALA A 299 -7.25 -10.14 9.85
C ALA A 299 -8.74 -10.24 10.23
N ALA A 300 -9.04 -10.15 11.53
CA ALA A 300 -10.41 -10.12 12.03
C ALA A 300 -11.14 -8.83 11.65
N ALA A 301 -10.49 -7.67 11.74
CA ALA A 301 -11.04 -6.38 11.33
C ALA A 301 -11.37 -6.37 9.82
N PHE A 302 -10.45 -6.82 8.98
CA PHE A 302 -10.73 -6.97 7.55
C PHE A 302 -11.85 -7.98 7.27
N GLY A 303 -11.86 -9.12 7.96
CA GLY A 303 -12.94 -10.10 7.83
C GLY A 303 -14.32 -9.54 8.19
N GLN A 304 -14.38 -8.58 9.12
CA GLN A 304 -15.61 -7.83 9.42
C GLN A 304 -15.96 -6.84 8.30
N TRP A 305 -14.97 -6.12 7.78
CA TRP A 305 -15.14 -5.22 6.64
C TRP A 305 -15.72 -5.93 5.41
N LEU A 306 -15.10 -7.04 4.99
CA LEU A 306 -15.54 -7.81 3.83
C LEU A 306 -16.96 -8.35 4.03
N ARG A 307 -17.27 -8.82 5.24
CA ARG A 307 -18.61 -9.29 5.59
C ARG A 307 -19.66 -8.19 5.46
N ALA A 308 -19.36 -6.96 5.88
CA ALA A 308 -20.26 -5.83 5.74
C ALA A 308 -20.56 -5.56 4.25
N ARG A 309 -19.53 -5.58 3.40
CA ARG A 309 -19.69 -5.40 1.95
C ARG A 309 -20.54 -6.49 1.29
N VAL A 310 -20.34 -7.75 1.66
CA VAL A 310 -21.15 -8.88 1.16
C VAL A 310 -22.61 -8.80 1.65
N ALA A 311 -22.86 -8.18 2.79
CA ALA A 311 -24.20 -8.04 3.37
C ALA A 311 -24.99 -6.83 2.83
N GLU A 312 -24.33 -5.89 2.17
CA GLU A 312 -24.88 -4.64 1.63
C GLU A 312 -24.84 -4.68 0.09
N PRO A 313 -25.84 -5.28 -0.58
CA PRO A 313 -25.86 -5.33 -2.04
C PRO A 313 -25.87 -3.91 -2.60
N THR A 314 -24.84 -3.57 -3.38
CA THR A 314 -24.63 -2.22 -3.92
C THR A 314 -25.60 -1.87 -5.05
N GLY A 315 -26.39 -2.85 -5.53
CA GLY A 315 -27.27 -2.66 -6.69
C GLY A 315 -26.51 -2.36 -7.99
N SER A 316 -25.21 -2.70 -8.03
CA SER A 316 -24.34 -2.45 -9.19
C SER A 316 -24.66 -3.38 -10.35
N ASP A 317 -24.52 -2.87 -11.58
CA ASP A 317 -24.57 -3.65 -12.82
C ASP A 317 -23.38 -4.62 -12.96
N THR A 318 -22.39 -4.54 -12.08
CA THR A 318 -21.16 -5.38 -12.07
C THR A 318 -21.22 -6.55 -11.08
N GLY A 319 -22.35 -6.74 -10.39
CA GLY A 319 -22.57 -7.87 -9.48
C GLY A 319 -22.77 -7.46 -8.01
N PRO A 320 -22.86 -8.44 -7.10
CA PRO A 320 -23.15 -8.21 -5.68
C PRO A 320 -22.00 -7.56 -4.90
N LEU A 321 -20.78 -7.54 -5.44
CA LEU A 321 -19.62 -6.86 -4.87
C LEU A 321 -19.04 -5.88 -5.89
N ASN A 322 -18.61 -4.71 -5.41
CA ASN A 322 -17.79 -3.80 -6.19
C ASN A 322 -16.32 -4.18 -6.05
N ILE A 323 -15.51 -3.82 -7.04
CA ILE A 323 -14.09 -4.16 -7.03
C ILE A 323 -13.32 -3.41 -5.93
N MET A 324 -13.77 -2.18 -5.62
CA MET A 324 -13.14 -1.31 -4.63
C MET A 324 -14.17 -0.40 -3.97
N TYR A 325 -13.79 0.14 -2.82
CA TYR A 325 -14.62 1.02 -1.99
C TYR A 325 -13.76 2.12 -1.37
N ARG A 326 -14.42 3.20 -0.94
CA ARG A 326 -13.83 4.18 -0.02
C ARG A 326 -13.40 3.51 1.28
N VAL A 327 -12.55 4.18 2.07
CA VAL A 327 -12.01 3.62 3.32
C VAL A 327 -13.09 3.33 4.38
N ASP A 328 -14.24 3.98 4.31
CA ASP A 328 -15.42 3.71 5.15
C ASP A 328 -16.34 2.60 4.60
N GLY A 329 -16.07 2.11 3.39
CA GLY A 329 -16.87 1.12 2.69
C GLY A 329 -17.94 1.68 1.76
N ASP A 330 -18.00 2.99 1.52
CA ASP A 330 -18.90 3.56 0.52
C ASP A 330 -18.51 3.05 -0.89
N PRO A 331 -19.45 2.46 -1.65
CA PRO A 331 -19.22 1.98 -3.01
C PRO A 331 -19.06 3.09 -4.07
N HIS A 332 -19.40 4.34 -3.77
CA HIS A 332 -19.43 5.41 -4.75
C HIS A 332 -18.06 6.09 -4.87
N LEU A 333 -17.45 5.91 -6.04
CA LEU A 333 -16.21 6.54 -6.43
C LEU A 333 -16.40 7.23 -7.78
N SER A 334 -16.05 8.51 -7.84
CA SER A 334 -15.98 9.28 -9.08
C SER A 334 -14.53 9.59 -9.39
N GLU A 335 -14.11 9.34 -10.63
CA GLU A 335 -12.81 9.79 -11.14
C GLU A 335 -12.96 11.23 -11.69
N GLU A 336 -12.12 12.14 -11.22
CA GLU A 336 -11.94 13.47 -11.79
C GLU A 336 -10.47 13.71 -12.17
N THR A 337 -10.23 14.66 -13.06
CA THR A 337 -8.88 15.12 -13.41
C THR A 337 -8.63 16.51 -12.85
N LEU A 338 -7.49 16.73 -12.21
CA LEU A 338 -7.04 18.05 -11.80
C LEU A 338 -6.40 18.76 -13.00
N GLU A 339 -7.19 19.52 -13.77
CA GLU A 339 -6.78 20.11 -15.06
C GLU A 339 -5.55 21.05 -14.97
N ASP A 340 -5.40 21.77 -13.85
CA ASP A 340 -4.34 22.77 -13.66
C ASP A 340 -3.08 22.23 -12.95
N TRP A 341 -3.00 20.92 -12.70
CA TRP A 341 -1.86 20.30 -12.01
C TRP A 341 -0.85 19.74 -13.01
N GLU A 342 0.46 19.98 -12.77
CA GLU A 342 1.53 19.46 -13.63
C GLU A 342 1.67 17.93 -13.60
N GLY A 343 1.37 17.33 -12.44
CA GLY A 343 1.61 15.92 -12.16
C GLY A 343 3.09 15.59 -11.92
N TYR A 344 3.35 14.48 -11.23
CA TYR A 344 4.71 14.11 -10.82
C TYR A 344 5.68 14.12 -12.02
N ARG A 345 6.67 15.01 -12.00
CA ARG A 345 7.64 15.21 -13.08
C ARG A 345 7.00 15.38 -14.47
N GLY A 346 5.87 16.09 -14.53
CA GLY A 346 5.12 16.35 -15.77
C GLY A 346 4.26 15.19 -16.26
N SER A 347 3.93 14.24 -15.39
CA SER A 347 3.07 13.09 -15.73
C SER A 347 1.60 13.45 -15.59
N TYR A 348 0.91 13.62 -16.72
CA TYR A 348 -0.47 14.09 -16.80
C TYR A 348 -1.34 13.05 -17.54
N PRO A 349 -2.62 12.85 -17.16
CA PRO A 349 -3.43 13.60 -16.19
C PRO A 349 -3.18 13.21 -14.72
N VAL A 350 -3.43 14.14 -13.80
CA VAL A 350 -3.54 13.85 -12.36
C VAL A 350 -4.97 13.46 -12.04
N ARG A 351 -5.19 12.18 -11.72
CA ARG A 351 -6.52 11.62 -11.42
C ARG A 351 -6.75 11.51 -9.92
N ILE A 352 -7.94 11.94 -9.49
CA ILE A 352 -8.46 11.76 -8.13
C ILE A 352 -9.71 10.91 -8.23
N GLY A 353 -9.80 9.85 -7.43
CA GLY A 353 -10.74 8.77 -7.68
C GLY A 353 -10.22 7.76 -8.72
N ASN A 354 -10.97 6.69 -8.95
CA ASN A 354 -10.52 5.60 -9.81
C ASN A 354 -11.66 5.05 -10.67
N GLY A 355 -11.49 5.14 -11.99
CA GLY A 355 -12.49 4.72 -12.97
C GLY A 355 -12.70 3.21 -13.05
N ALA A 356 -11.82 2.39 -12.46
CA ALA A 356 -12.03 0.95 -12.42
C ALA A 356 -13.21 0.57 -11.52
N ALA A 357 -13.71 1.46 -10.65
CA ALA A 357 -14.84 1.20 -9.75
C ALA A 357 -16.11 0.68 -10.46
N GLY A 358 -16.28 0.99 -11.74
CA GLY A 358 -17.40 0.51 -12.58
C GLY A 358 -17.11 -0.75 -13.41
N GLN A 359 -15.97 -1.42 -13.23
CA GLN A 359 -15.60 -2.63 -13.99
C GLN A 359 -16.19 -3.90 -13.36
N LEU A 360 -16.37 -4.94 -14.17
CA LEU A 360 -16.70 -6.29 -13.73
C LEU A 360 -15.39 -7.09 -13.59
N GLN A 361 -15.00 -7.39 -12.36
CA GLN A 361 -13.92 -8.34 -12.09
C GLN A 361 -14.51 -9.61 -11.49
N LEU A 362 -14.28 -10.73 -12.16
CA LEU A 362 -14.72 -12.03 -11.66
C LEU A 362 -13.73 -12.64 -10.67
N ASP A 363 -12.49 -12.15 -10.64
CA ASP A 363 -11.44 -12.64 -9.75
C ASP A 363 -11.70 -12.33 -8.27
N ILE A 364 -12.32 -11.18 -7.97
CA ILE A 364 -12.55 -10.73 -6.59
C ILE A 364 -13.33 -11.75 -5.74
N TYR A 365 -14.20 -12.55 -6.35
CA TYR A 365 -14.99 -13.56 -5.64
C TYR A 365 -14.12 -14.71 -5.15
N GLY A 366 -13.14 -15.12 -5.95
CA GLY A 366 -12.15 -16.13 -5.56
C GLY A 366 -11.24 -15.63 -4.45
N GLU A 367 -10.79 -14.39 -4.56
CA GLU A 367 -9.89 -13.76 -3.60
C GLU A 367 -10.59 -13.59 -2.24
N ALA A 368 -11.83 -13.10 -2.24
CA ALA A 368 -12.67 -13.00 -1.05
C ALA A 368 -12.88 -14.38 -0.39
N MET A 369 -13.20 -15.41 -1.19
CA MET A 369 -13.41 -16.76 -0.67
C MET A 369 -12.11 -17.42 -0.16
N GLU A 370 -10.96 -17.11 -0.75
CA GLU A 370 -9.66 -17.54 -0.26
C GLU A 370 -9.32 -16.87 1.08
N ALA A 371 -9.56 -15.57 1.22
CA ALA A 371 -9.42 -14.87 2.49
C ALA A 371 -10.30 -15.47 3.58
N ILE A 372 -11.58 -15.72 3.29
CA ILE A 372 -12.53 -16.35 4.22
C ILE A 372 -12.06 -17.75 4.63
N TRP A 373 -11.58 -18.55 3.68
CA TRP A 373 -11.05 -19.88 3.94
C TRP A 373 -9.83 -19.86 4.86
N ASN A 374 -8.89 -18.95 4.63
CA ASN A 374 -7.69 -18.80 5.45
C ASN A 374 -8.02 -18.27 6.86
N ALA A 375 -8.96 -17.34 6.97
CA ALA A 375 -9.48 -16.86 8.25
C ALA A 375 -10.14 -17.99 9.07
N ASP A 376 -10.96 -18.83 8.44
CA ASP A 376 -11.60 -19.97 9.12
C ASP A 376 -10.56 -20.98 9.64
N ARG A 377 -9.50 -21.25 8.86
CA ARG A 377 -8.38 -22.10 9.28
C ARG A 377 -7.56 -21.51 10.43
N ALA A 378 -7.61 -20.19 10.61
CA ALA A 378 -6.99 -19.48 11.71
C ALA A 378 -7.92 -19.35 12.95
N GLY A 379 -9.14 -19.88 12.89
CA GLY A 379 -10.11 -19.83 13.97
C GLY A 379 -11.08 -18.64 13.93
N VAL A 380 -11.02 -17.80 12.89
CA VAL A 380 -11.96 -16.71 12.67
C VAL A 380 -13.14 -17.21 11.83
N GLU A 381 -14.16 -17.74 12.51
CA GLU A 381 -15.28 -18.41 11.84
C GLU A 381 -16.36 -17.44 11.34
N VAL A 382 -16.98 -17.79 10.20
CA VAL A 382 -18.12 -17.03 9.67
C VAL A 382 -19.43 -17.48 10.33
N GLY A 383 -20.10 -16.64 11.12
CA GLY A 383 -21.44 -16.94 11.64
C GLY A 383 -22.52 -17.20 10.57
N GLN A 384 -23.69 -17.72 10.98
CA GLN A 384 -24.76 -18.14 10.07
C GLN A 384 -25.24 -17.07 9.07
N PRO A 385 -25.45 -15.79 9.45
CA PRO A 385 -25.87 -14.76 8.49
C PRO A 385 -24.83 -14.53 7.39
N GLY A 386 -23.54 -14.53 7.75
CA GLY A 386 -22.44 -14.39 6.80
C GLY A 386 -22.36 -15.59 5.85
N TRP A 387 -22.62 -16.80 6.35
CA TRP A 387 -22.67 -17.98 5.50
C TRP A 387 -23.77 -17.91 4.44
N LEU A 388 -24.98 -17.49 4.83
CA LEU A 388 -26.06 -17.29 3.87
C LEU A 388 -25.73 -16.21 2.83
N ALA A 389 -24.99 -15.18 3.21
CA ALA A 389 -24.54 -14.13 2.30
C ALA A 389 -23.52 -14.67 1.28
N ILE A 390 -22.56 -15.50 1.74
CA ILE A 390 -21.63 -16.23 0.87
C ILE A 390 -22.40 -17.11 -0.12
N CYS A 391 -23.41 -17.86 0.33
CA CYS A 391 -24.20 -18.70 -0.56
C CYS A 391 -24.88 -17.88 -1.67
N ARG A 392 -25.47 -16.72 -1.35
CA ARG A 392 -26.09 -15.83 -2.36
C ARG A 392 -25.09 -15.28 -3.36
N LEU A 393 -23.90 -14.91 -2.89
CA LEU A 393 -22.81 -14.44 -3.74
C LEU A 393 -22.35 -15.54 -4.71
N LEU A 394 -22.23 -16.78 -4.23
CA LEU A 394 -21.85 -17.92 -5.07
C LEU A 394 -22.97 -18.37 -6.01
N ASP A 395 -24.24 -18.18 -5.65
CA ASP A 395 -25.36 -18.39 -6.58
C ASP A 395 -25.29 -17.42 -7.76
N TRP A 396 -25.03 -16.13 -7.49
CA TRP A 396 -24.79 -15.16 -8.56
C TRP A 396 -23.57 -15.56 -9.39
N LEU A 397 -22.45 -15.94 -8.76
CA LEU A 397 -21.25 -16.36 -9.49
C LEU A 397 -21.52 -17.57 -10.38
N ALA A 398 -22.29 -18.55 -9.90
CA ALA A 398 -22.67 -19.73 -10.68
C ALA A 398 -23.45 -19.35 -11.94
N ASP A 399 -24.27 -18.29 -11.88
CA ASP A 399 -25.03 -17.79 -13.03
C ASP A 399 -24.21 -16.89 -13.97
N ASN A 400 -23.04 -16.40 -13.54
CA ASN A 400 -22.35 -15.29 -14.19
C ASN A 400 -20.86 -15.52 -14.48
N TRP A 401 -20.24 -16.62 -14.03
CA TRP A 401 -18.79 -16.80 -14.17
C TRP A 401 -18.35 -16.94 -15.64
N ASP A 402 -19.19 -17.53 -16.51
CA ASP A 402 -18.82 -17.79 -17.92
C ASP A 402 -19.16 -16.60 -18.83
N GLN A 403 -18.60 -15.43 -18.51
CA GLN A 403 -18.71 -14.24 -19.35
C GLN A 403 -17.38 -13.48 -19.44
N PRO A 404 -17.20 -12.60 -20.45
CA PRO A 404 -16.06 -11.71 -20.51
C PRO A 404 -16.05 -10.71 -19.34
N GLU A 405 -14.86 -10.36 -18.86
CA GLU A 405 -14.60 -9.48 -17.71
C GLU A 405 -13.36 -8.60 -17.93
N GLU A 406 -13.08 -7.62 -17.08
CA GLU A 406 -11.98 -6.65 -17.26
C GLU A 406 -10.62 -7.12 -16.73
N GLY A 407 -10.59 -8.21 -15.95
CA GLY A 407 -9.38 -8.86 -15.48
C GLY A 407 -8.67 -8.11 -14.34
N ILE A 408 -7.69 -8.78 -13.72
CA ILE A 408 -6.94 -8.28 -12.57
C ILE A 408 -6.20 -6.96 -12.85
N TRP A 409 -5.74 -6.75 -14.09
CA TRP A 409 -4.98 -5.56 -14.48
C TRP A 409 -5.87 -4.38 -14.94
N GLU A 410 -7.18 -4.46 -14.76
CA GLU A 410 -8.11 -3.33 -14.94
C GLU A 410 -8.05 -2.67 -16.32
N THR A 411 -7.80 -3.49 -17.35
CA THR A 411 -7.48 -3.01 -18.69
C THR A 411 -8.58 -2.11 -19.26
N ARG A 412 -8.19 -1.04 -19.96
CA ARG A 412 -9.14 -0.17 -20.69
C ARG A 412 -9.48 -0.72 -22.08
N GLY A 413 -8.96 -1.90 -22.43
CA GLY A 413 -9.21 -2.62 -23.69
C GLY A 413 -10.57 -3.33 -23.77
N GLY A 414 -11.36 -3.29 -22.70
CA GLY A 414 -12.69 -3.88 -22.60
C GLY A 414 -12.68 -5.35 -22.19
N ARG A 415 -13.88 -5.93 -22.03
CA ARG A 415 -14.07 -7.25 -21.45
C ARG A 415 -13.54 -8.39 -22.33
N LYS A 416 -12.81 -9.33 -21.72
CA LYS A 416 -12.23 -10.52 -22.37
C LYS A 416 -12.43 -11.79 -21.54
N ASN A 417 -12.13 -12.96 -22.12
CA ASN A 417 -12.15 -14.23 -21.41
C ASN A 417 -10.77 -14.50 -20.78
N PHE A 418 -10.47 -13.79 -19.69
CA PHE A 418 -9.20 -13.94 -18.98
C PHE A 418 -9.12 -15.25 -18.20
N THR A 419 -7.97 -15.92 -18.29
CA THR A 419 -7.72 -17.18 -17.58
C THR A 419 -7.65 -16.96 -16.06
N TYR A 420 -7.12 -15.82 -15.60
CA TYR A 420 -7.02 -15.51 -14.17
C TYR A 420 -8.40 -15.34 -13.50
N GLY A 421 -9.31 -14.60 -14.11
CA GLY A 421 -10.69 -14.48 -13.60
C GLY A 421 -11.37 -15.85 -13.47
N ARG A 422 -11.20 -16.72 -14.48
CA ARG A 422 -11.72 -18.10 -14.43
C ARG A 422 -11.07 -18.93 -13.32
N LEU A 423 -9.75 -18.84 -13.16
CA LEU A 423 -9.03 -19.49 -12.08
C LEU A 423 -9.58 -19.08 -10.71
N MET A 424 -9.83 -17.79 -10.50
CA MET A 424 -10.35 -17.31 -9.23
C MET A 424 -11.83 -17.66 -9.03
N CYS A 425 -12.66 -17.74 -10.08
CA CYS A 425 -13.98 -18.36 -9.99
C CYS A 425 -13.90 -19.82 -9.51
N TRP A 426 -12.95 -20.60 -10.03
CA TRP A 426 -12.71 -21.98 -9.56
C TRP A 426 -12.30 -22.00 -8.09
N VAL A 427 -11.43 -21.09 -7.65
CA VAL A 427 -11.02 -20.94 -6.24
C VAL A 427 -12.25 -20.66 -5.38
N ALA A 428 -13.15 -19.77 -5.80
CA ALA A 428 -14.35 -19.42 -5.05
C ALA A 428 -15.17 -20.67 -4.69
N PHE A 429 -15.48 -21.50 -5.68
CA PHE A 429 -16.23 -22.73 -5.47
C PHE A 429 -15.44 -23.79 -4.69
N ASP A 430 -14.14 -24.00 -4.98
CA ASP A 430 -13.32 -24.97 -4.24
C ASP A 430 -13.27 -24.63 -2.74
N ARG A 431 -13.03 -23.36 -2.39
CA ARG A 431 -12.98 -22.92 -0.99
C ARG A 431 -14.35 -23.06 -0.31
N ALA A 432 -15.43 -22.71 -1.02
CA ALA A 432 -16.79 -22.83 -0.50
C ALA A 432 -17.19 -24.29 -0.22
N ILE A 433 -16.89 -25.21 -1.15
CA ILE A 433 -17.14 -26.64 -0.99
C ILE A 433 -16.38 -27.20 0.21
N ARG A 434 -15.09 -26.86 0.34
CA ARG A 434 -14.27 -27.29 1.48
C ARG A 434 -14.82 -26.77 2.80
N LEU A 435 -15.15 -25.48 2.86
CA LEU A 435 -15.69 -24.85 4.06
C LEU A 435 -17.03 -25.46 4.48
N ALA A 436 -17.95 -25.65 3.52
CA ALA A 436 -19.24 -26.30 3.75
C ALA A 436 -19.06 -27.73 4.29
N THR A 437 -18.14 -28.49 3.70
CA THR A 437 -17.88 -29.89 4.07
C THR A 437 -17.25 -30.01 5.46
N VAL A 438 -16.19 -29.25 5.73
CA VAL A 438 -15.45 -29.30 7.00
C VAL A 438 -16.32 -28.84 8.18
N ARG A 439 -17.18 -27.83 7.94
CA ARG A 439 -18.02 -27.23 8.99
C ARG A 439 -19.46 -27.77 9.03
N GLY A 440 -19.83 -28.68 8.12
CA GLY A 440 -21.19 -29.23 8.03
C GLY A 440 -22.26 -28.17 7.72
N ARG A 441 -21.93 -27.15 6.94
CA ARG A 441 -22.84 -26.04 6.65
C ARG A 441 -23.77 -26.37 5.47
N PRO A 442 -25.04 -25.94 5.49
CA PRO A 442 -25.96 -26.16 4.38
C PRO A 442 -25.51 -25.36 3.16
N ALA A 443 -25.35 -26.05 2.02
CA ALA A 443 -24.96 -25.47 0.74
C ALA A 443 -25.46 -26.34 -0.43
N PRO A 444 -25.68 -25.75 -1.62
CA PRO A 444 -26.00 -26.50 -2.84
C PRO A 444 -24.74 -27.17 -3.40
N LEU A 445 -24.17 -28.13 -2.65
CA LEU A 445 -22.88 -28.77 -2.96
C LEU A 445 -22.84 -29.37 -4.37
N ASP A 446 -23.91 -30.04 -4.82
CA ASP A 446 -23.97 -30.64 -6.15
C ASP A 446 -23.80 -29.58 -7.25
N ARG A 447 -24.42 -28.41 -7.10
CA ARG A 447 -24.28 -27.28 -8.02
C ARG A 447 -22.86 -26.74 -7.99
N TRP A 448 -22.33 -26.44 -6.80
CA TRP A 448 -20.98 -25.87 -6.67
C TRP A 448 -19.89 -26.79 -7.22
N ILE A 449 -20.03 -28.11 -7.02
CA ILE A 449 -19.11 -29.11 -7.59
C ILE A 449 -19.20 -29.07 -9.12
N ALA A 450 -20.41 -29.07 -9.68
CA ALA A 450 -20.60 -29.00 -11.13
C ALA A 450 -19.99 -27.73 -11.74
N GLU A 451 -20.20 -26.56 -11.13
CA GLU A 451 -19.62 -25.29 -11.61
C GLU A 451 -18.09 -25.30 -11.50
N ARG A 452 -17.53 -25.71 -10.35
CA ARG A 452 -16.08 -25.83 -10.16
C ARG A 452 -15.46 -26.73 -11.24
N ASP A 453 -16.06 -27.88 -11.48
CA ASP A 453 -15.52 -28.86 -12.44
C ASP A 453 -15.65 -28.34 -13.88
N ALA A 454 -16.75 -27.67 -14.22
CA ALA A 454 -16.93 -27.02 -15.52
C ALA A 454 -15.89 -25.91 -15.77
N ILE A 455 -15.57 -25.10 -14.76
CA ILE A 455 -14.52 -24.08 -14.85
C ILE A 455 -13.15 -24.72 -15.05
N TYR A 456 -12.84 -25.77 -14.28
CA TYR A 456 -11.58 -26.51 -14.42
C TYR A 456 -11.40 -27.06 -15.84
N ASP A 457 -12.42 -27.74 -16.36
CA ASP A 457 -12.42 -28.28 -17.72
C ASP A 457 -12.28 -27.18 -18.76
N GLN A 458 -12.92 -26.02 -18.56
CA GLN A 458 -12.80 -24.88 -19.45
C GLN A 458 -11.37 -24.32 -19.48
N ILE A 459 -10.76 -24.10 -18.31
CA ILE A 459 -9.38 -23.60 -18.21
C ILE A 459 -8.41 -24.58 -18.87
N MET A 460 -8.56 -25.87 -18.62
CA MET A 460 -7.68 -26.88 -19.23
C MET A 460 -7.86 -26.96 -20.75
N ALA A 461 -9.08 -26.79 -21.25
CA ALA A 461 -9.37 -26.86 -22.68
C ALA A 461 -8.99 -25.58 -23.45
N LYS A 462 -9.12 -24.40 -22.83
CA LYS A 462 -9.02 -23.10 -23.51
C LYS A 462 -7.87 -22.20 -23.00
N GLY A 463 -7.47 -22.36 -21.75
CA GLY A 463 -6.42 -21.57 -21.11
C GLY A 463 -5.02 -22.12 -21.37
N TRP A 464 -4.87 -23.40 -21.69
CA TRP A 464 -3.59 -24.00 -22.09
C TRP A 464 -3.33 -23.84 -23.59
N SER A 465 -2.18 -23.24 -23.94
CA SER A 465 -1.71 -23.17 -25.33
C SER A 465 -0.66 -24.25 -25.60
N ALA A 466 -0.98 -25.20 -26.48
CA ALA A 466 -0.04 -26.22 -26.92
C ALA A 466 1.16 -25.63 -27.71
N GLU A 467 0.94 -24.51 -28.42
CA GLU A 467 1.97 -23.79 -29.16
C GLU A 467 2.98 -23.14 -28.21
N ARG A 468 2.49 -22.42 -27.19
CA ARG A 468 3.34 -21.76 -26.19
C ARG A 468 3.86 -22.72 -25.12
N ARG A 469 3.24 -23.91 -24.99
CA ARG A 469 3.43 -24.83 -23.88
C ARG A 469 3.26 -24.13 -22.53
N ALA A 470 2.23 -23.29 -22.43
CA ALA A 470 1.97 -22.48 -21.26
C ALA A 470 0.48 -22.16 -21.12
N PHE A 471 0.05 -21.84 -19.90
CA PHE A 471 -1.21 -21.13 -19.70
C PHE A 471 -1.10 -19.69 -20.19
N VAL A 472 -2.13 -19.21 -20.89
CA VAL A 472 -2.15 -17.89 -21.54
C VAL A 472 -3.10 -16.92 -20.85
N GLN A 473 -2.84 -15.62 -21.01
CA GLN A 473 -3.58 -14.50 -20.42
C GLN A 473 -5.09 -14.60 -20.67
N GLN A 474 -5.47 -14.74 -21.94
CA GLN A 474 -6.84 -14.82 -22.40
C GLN A 474 -7.00 -15.93 -23.43
N TYR A 475 -8.20 -16.48 -23.51
CA TYR A 475 -8.47 -17.59 -24.41
C TYR A 475 -8.29 -17.20 -25.88
N GLY A 476 -7.59 -18.06 -26.62
CA GLY A 476 -7.41 -17.91 -28.06
C GLY A 476 -6.21 -17.05 -28.47
N GLU A 477 -5.47 -16.47 -27.54
CA GLU A 477 -4.28 -15.66 -27.83
C GLU A 477 -3.02 -16.20 -27.13
N PRO A 478 -1.85 -16.23 -27.81
CA PRO A 478 -0.62 -16.82 -27.27
C PRO A 478 0.15 -15.89 -26.31
N VAL A 479 -0.55 -15.07 -25.53
CA VAL A 479 0.04 -14.06 -24.62
C VAL A 479 0.24 -14.66 -23.23
N LEU A 480 1.41 -14.43 -22.61
CA LEU A 480 1.69 -14.84 -21.22
C LEU A 480 1.23 -13.77 -20.23
N ASP A 481 0.90 -14.17 -19.01
CA ASP A 481 0.51 -13.26 -17.93
C ASP A 481 1.01 -13.76 -16.58
N ALA A 482 1.73 -12.89 -15.86
CA ALA A 482 2.34 -13.20 -14.58
C ALA A 482 1.31 -13.47 -13.47
N SER A 483 0.06 -13.02 -13.59
CA SER A 483 -1.01 -13.36 -12.64
C SER A 483 -1.24 -14.88 -12.53
N LEU A 484 -0.95 -15.64 -13.59
CA LEU A 484 -1.08 -17.10 -13.62
C LEU A 484 0.01 -17.82 -12.81
N LEU A 485 1.05 -17.11 -12.34
CA LEU A 485 2.01 -17.66 -11.37
C LEU A 485 1.32 -18.13 -10.08
N LYS A 486 0.12 -17.62 -9.77
CA LYS A 486 -0.70 -18.04 -8.63
C LYS A 486 -1.35 -19.42 -8.79
N MET A 487 -1.43 -20.03 -9.97
CA MET A 487 -2.15 -21.30 -10.18
C MET A 487 -1.68 -22.41 -9.24
N ALA A 488 -0.35 -22.53 -9.04
CA ALA A 488 0.21 -23.49 -8.09
C ALA A 488 0.03 -23.07 -6.63
N GLN A 489 0.01 -21.77 -6.34
CA GLN A 489 -0.23 -21.23 -5.00
C GLN A 489 -1.63 -21.57 -4.50
N VAL A 490 -2.64 -21.37 -5.35
CA VAL A 490 -4.06 -21.64 -5.02
C VAL A 490 -4.45 -23.11 -5.16
N GLY A 491 -3.52 -23.96 -5.59
CA GLY A 491 -3.68 -25.41 -5.66
C GLY A 491 -4.49 -25.91 -6.86
N PHE A 492 -4.57 -25.12 -7.93
CA PHE A 492 -5.21 -25.53 -9.20
C PHE A 492 -4.35 -26.55 -9.95
N VAL A 493 -3.03 -26.37 -9.92
CA VAL A 493 -2.05 -27.27 -10.54
C VAL A 493 -0.97 -27.67 -9.54
N SER A 494 -0.43 -28.87 -9.67
CA SER A 494 0.70 -29.32 -8.85
C SER A 494 1.97 -28.54 -9.24
N PRO A 495 2.78 -28.07 -8.28
CA PRO A 495 4.05 -27.40 -8.56
C PRO A 495 5.09 -28.24 -9.32
N HIS A 496 4.86 -29.56 -9.43
CA HIS A 496 5.74 -30.50 -10.14
C HIS A 496 5.06 -31.12 -11.37
N ASP A 497 3.88 -30.63 -11.76
CA ASP A 497 3.23 -31.07 -12.99
C ASP A 497 4.05 -30.63 -14.21
N PRO A 498 4.27 -31.50 -15.22
CA PRO A 498 4.98 -31.12 -16.44
C PRO A 498 4.43 -29.87 -17.12
N MET A 499 3.10 -29.74 -17.17
CA MET A 499 2.40 -28.58 -17.77
C MET A 499 2.71 -27.29 -16.99
N TRP A 500 2.79 -27.38 -15.67
CA TRP A 500 3.19 -26.25 -14.82
C TRP A 500 4.66 -25.90 -14.99
N THR A 501 5.55 -26.89 -15.03
CA THR A 501 6.98 -26.63 -15.24
C THR A 501 7.27 -26.04 -16.62
N ASP A 502 6.51 -26.45 -17.64
CA ASP A 502 6.56 -25.84 -18.97
C ASP A 502 6.09 -24.38 -18.91
N THR A 503 4.95 -24.10 -18.24
CA THR A 503 4.45 -22.74 -18.03
C THR A 503 5.47 -21.86 -17.33
N LEU A 504 6.07 -22.35 -16.23
CA LEU A 504 7.07 -21.59 -15.46
C LEU A 504 8.33 -21.30 -16.29
N THR A 505 8.71 -22.20 -17.19
CA THR A 505 9.80 -21.97 -18.13
C THR A 505 9.42 -20.91 -19.16
N ALA A 506 8.19 -20.93 -19.68
CA ALA A 506 7.71 -19.91 -20.60
C ALA A 506 7.64 -18.51 -19.95
N MET A 507 7.29 -18.43 -18.66
CA MET A 507 7.26 -17.18 -17.91
C MET A 507 8.63 -16.48 -17.82
N GLU A 508 9.74 -17.18 -18.08
CA GLU A 508 11.07 -16.56 -18.18
C GLU A 508 11.14 -15.49 -19.29
N GLU A 509 10.25 -15.54 -20.29
CA GLU A 509 10.12 -14.48 -21.31
C GLU A 509 9.67 -13.13 -20.73
N LEU A 510 8.96 -13.15 -19.58
CA LEU A 510 8.53 -11.94 -18.87
C LEU A 510 9.60 -11.45 -17.87
N VAL A 511 10.73 -12.17 -17.72
CA VAL A 511 11.77 -11.86 -16.74
C VAL A 511 12.89 -11.03 -17.39
N SER A 512 13.16 -9.86 -16.81
CA SER A 512 14.34 -9.04 -17.11
C SER A 512 15.29 -9.07 -15.91
N ASP A 513 16.39 -9.83 -16.05
CA ASP A 513 17.32 -10.22 -14.97
C ASP A 513 16.66 -10.99 -13.82
N SER A 514 15.87 -10.30 -12.99
CA SER A 514 15.10 -10.86 -11.88
C SER A 514 13.72 -10.21 -11.74
N LEU A 515 13.46 -9.14 -12.49
CA LEU A 515 12.23 -8.37 -12.43
C LEU A 515 11.22 -8.90 -13.47
N VAL A 516 9.94 -8.94 -13.10
CA VAL A 516 8.90 -9.59 -13.92
C VAL A 516 7.87 -8.56 -14.41
N TYR A 517 7.61 -8.56 -15.72
CA TYR A 517 6.51 -7.79 -16.33
C TYR A 517 5.16 -8.45 -16.09
N ARG A 518 4.06 -7.68 -16.03
CA ARG A 518 2.69 -8.22 -15.97
C ARG A 518 2.40 -9.13 -17.17
N TYR A 519 2.69 -8.62 -18.36
CA TYR A 519 2.55 -9.25 -19.68
C TYR A 519 3.39 -8.44 -20.68
N ASP A 520 3.48 -8.88 -21.94
CA ASP A 520 4.07 -8.08 -23.01
C ASP A 520 3.02 -7.07 -23.54
N PRO A 521 3.17 -5.75 -23.28
CA PRO A 521 2.18 -4.75 -23.71
C PRO A 521 2.07 -4.62 -25.22
N SER A 522 3.12 -4.99 -25.97
CA SER A 522 3.10 -4.99 -27.44
C SER A 522 2.28 -6.14 -28.02
N ALA A 523 2.19 -7.25 -27.29
CA ALA A 523 1.40 -8.41 -27.65
C ALA A 523 -0.06 -8.33 -27.15
N SER A 524 -0.32 -7.53 -26.11
CA SER A 524 -1.67 -7.32 -25.54
C SER A 524 -1.93 -5.83 -25.29
N PRO A 525 -2.43 -5.09 -26.30
CA PRO A 525 -2.76 -3.68 -26.13
C PRO A 525 -3.92 -3.51 -25.14
N ASP A 526 -3.63 -2.92 -23.98
CA ASP A 526 -4.58 -2.69 -22.88
C ASP A 526 -5.40 -1.39 -23.01
N GLY A 527 -5.27 -0.70 -24.15
CA GLY A 527 -5.99 0.53 -24.45
C GLY A 527 -5.28 1.82 -24.02
N LEU A 528 -4.05 1.75 -23.50
CA LEU A 528 -3.27 2.90 -23.03
C LEU A 528 -1.95 3.03 -23.80
N ARG A 529 -1.44 4.26 -23.97
CA ARG A 529 -0.18 4.53 -24.68
C ARG A 529 1.05 4.33 -23.79
N GLY A 530 2.16 3.91 -24.38
CA GLY A 530 3.47 3.87 -23.71
C GLY A 530 3.99 2.45 -23.45
N SER A 531 5.01 2.38 -22.60
CA SER A 531 5.59 1.14 -22.09
C SER A 531 5.52 1.17 -20.57
N GLU A 532 5.43 0.01 -19.93
CA GLU A 532 5.35 -0.13 -18.48
C GLU A 532 6.72 -0.52 -17.89
N GLY A 533 6.91 -0.26 -16.59
CA GLY A 533 7.96 -0.89 -15.80
C GLY A 533 7.67 -2.37 -15.53
N THR A 534 8.55 -3.00 -14.75
CA THR A 534 8.27 -4.33 -14.20
C THR A 534 7.51 -4.19 -12.90
N PHE A 535 6.43 -4.94 -12.72
CA PHE A 535 5.58 -4.83 -11.54
C PHE A 535 6.19 -5.63 -10.37
N SER A 536 6.47 -4.95 -9.26
CA SER A 536 7.15 -5.52 -8.09
C SER A 536 6.47 -6.78 -7.53
N LEU A 537 5.13 -6.77 -7.45
CA LEU A 537 4.28 -7.93 -7.16
C LEU A 537 4.64 -9.17 -8.00
N CYS A 538 4.75 -9.02 -9.31
CA CYS A 538 4.95 -10.15 -10.23
C CYS A 538 6.29 -10.85 -9.97
N THR A 539 7.30 -10.09 -9.58
CA THR A 539 8.60 -10.64 -9.16
C THR A 539 8.47 -11.52 -7.92
N PHE A 540 7.71 -11.08 -6.91
CA PHE A 540 7.47 -11.89 -5.71
C PHE A 540 6.60 -13.12 -5.98
N LEU A 541 5.59 -13.02 -6.87
CA LEU A 541 4.83 -14.18 -7.33
C LEU A 541 5.73 -15.20 -8.05
N TYR A 542 6.70 -14.74 -8.83
CA TYR A 542 7.67 -15.60 -9.50
C TYR A 542 8.59 -16.31 -8.51
N VAL A 543 9.06 -15.62 -7.47
CA VAL A 543 9.81 -16.23 -6.36
C VAL A 543 8.99 -17.34 -5.68
N ASP A 544 7.71 -17.09 -5.34
CA ASP A 544 6.83 -18.08 -4.72
C ASP A 544 6.65 -19.31 -5.65
N ALA A 545 6.41 -19.09 -6.94
CA ALA A 545 6.25 -20.15 -7.94
C ALA A 545 7.53 -21.00 -8.10
N LEU A 546 8.70 -20.37 -8.20
CA LEU A 546 10.00 -21.05 -8.24
C LEU A 546 10.24 -21.87 -6.96
N ALA A 547 9.96 -21.31 -5.80
CA ALA A 547 10.14 -21.98 -4.51
C ALA A 547 9.26 -23.23 -4.39
N ARG A 548 8.00 -23.15 -4.83
CA ARG A 548 7.06 -24.28 -4.86
C ARG A 548 7.50 -25.39 -5.82
N ALA A 549 8.10 -25.02 -6.94
CA ALA A 549 8.65 -25.94 -7.94
C ALA A 549 10.01 -26.55 -7.52
N ASP A 550 10.50 -26.30 -6.30
CA ASP A 550 11.82 -26.71 -5.81
C ASP A 550 13.02 -26.11 -6.59
N ARG A 551 12.81 -25.04 -7.38
CA ARG A 551 13.87 -24.22 -8.00
C ARG A 551 14.47 -23.23 -6.97
N LEU A 552 14.93 -23.76 -5.84
CA LEU A 552 15.21 -22.96 -4.62
C LEU A 552 16.39 -21.99 -4.74
N ASP A 553 17.45 -22.38 -5.46
CA ASP A 553 18.63 -21.52 -5.61
C ASP A 553 18.28 -20.28 -6.45
N GLU A 554 17.49 -20.46 -7.50
CA GLU A 554 16.99 -19.37 -8.34
C GLU A 554 15.98 -18.51 -7.61
N ALA A 555 14.98 -19.11 -6.93
CA ALA A 555 14.02 -18.39 -6.11
C ALA A 555 14.72 -17.47 -5.09
N ARG A 556 15.78 -17.98 -4.45
CA ARG A 556 16.57 -17.20 -3.50
C ARG A 556 17.34 -16.07 -4.17
N VAL A 557 18.03 -16.33 -5.27
CA VAL A 557 18.77 -15.26 -5.98
C VAL A 557 17.82 -14.16 -6.46
N THR A 558 16.67 -14.52 -7.05
CA THR A 558 15.65 -13.57 -7.47
C THR A 558 15.11 -12.75 -6.30
N PHE A 559 14.80 -13.40 -5.17
CA PHE A 559 14.31 -12.72 -3.98
C PHE A 559 15.33 -11.71 -3.42
N GLU A 560 16.58 -12.13 -3.22
CA GLU A 560 17.63 -11.27 -2.67
C GLU A 560 17.94 -10.09 -3.60
N LYS A 561 17.87 -10.28 -4.94
CA LYS A 561 17.98 -9.18 -5.91
C LYS A 561 16.81 -8.22 -5.82
N MET A 562 15.58 -8.73 -5.73
CA MET A 562 14.39 -7.89 -5.60
C MET A 562 14.45 -7.00 -4.34
N LEU A 563 14.98 -7.53 -3.22
CA LEU A 563 15.20 -6.73 -2.01
C LEU A 563 16.12 -5.51 -2.21
N THR A 564 17.03 -5.55 -3.19
CA THR A 564 17.92 -4.40 -3.49
C THR A 564 17.22 -3.24 -4.20
N TYR A 565 16.01 -3.45 -4.74
CA TYR A 565 15.19 -2.40 -5.33
C TYR A 565 14.30 -1.68 -4.31
N ALA A 566 14.21 -2.18 -3.07
CA ALA A 566 13.58 -1.44 -1.99
C ALA A 566 14.31 -0.11 -1.81
N ASN A 567 13.61 0.93 -1.35
CA ASN A 567 14.29 2.16 -0.98
C ASN A 567 15.15 1.94 0.29
N HIS A 568 15.88 2.97 0.70
CA HIS A 568 16.74 2.92 1.89
C HIS A 568 16.01 2.59 3.21
N LEU A 569 14.68 2.57 3.20
CA LEU A 569 13.83 2.20 4.33
C LEU A 569 13.15 0.83 4.19
N GLY A 570 13.42 0.09 3.11
CA GLY A 570 12.80 -1.20 2.84
C GLY A 570 11.38 -1.11 2.25
N LEU A 571 11.03 0.03 1.62
CA LEU A 571 9.72 0.27 1.02
C LEU A 571 9.76 0.12 -0.50
N PHE A 572 8.64 -0.32 -1.08
CA PHE A 572 8.48 -0.51 -2.52
C PHE A 572 7.29 0.27 -3.08
N SER A 573 7.51 0.87 -4.25
CA SER A 573 6.45 1.32 -5.14
C SER A 573 5.88 0.15 -5.95
N GLU A 574 4.86 0.46 -6.73
CA GLU A 574 4.21 -0.46 -7.66
C GLU A 574 5.16 -1.11 -8.67
N GLU A 575 5.97 -0.31 -9.38
CA GLU A 575 6.85 -0.81 -10.44
C GLU A 575 8.28 -0.31 -10.33
N ILE A 576 9.15 -1.00 -11.04
CA ILE A 576 10.54 -0.61 -11.28
C ILE A 576 10.71 -0.28 -12.76
N ALA A 577 11.16 0.94 -13.05
CA ALA A 577 11.47 1.40 -14.40
C ALA A 577 12.66 0.64 -14.99
N LEU A 578 12.87 0.74 -16.31
CA LEU A 578 14.05 0.21 -16.99
C LEU A 578 15.37 0.73 -16.39
N THR A 579 15.37 1.94 -15.83
CA THR A 579 16.53 2.56 -15.16
C THR A 579 16.78 2.03 -13.75
N GLY A 580 15.87 1.21 -13.20
CA GLY A 580 15.87 0.79 -11.81
C GLY A 580 15.18 1.76 -10.85
N GLU A 581 14.64 2.88 -11.34
CA GLU A 581 13.88 3.84 -10.53
C GLU A 581 12.52 3.26 -10.11
N GLN A 582 12.13 3.48 -8.86
CA GLN A 582 10.77 3.18 -8.38
C GLN A 582 9.75 4.14 -8.99
N ILE A 583 8.71 3.59 -9.62
CA ILE A 583 7.60 4.30 -10.24
C ILE A 583 6.24 3.72 -9.81
N GLY A 584 5.15 4.41 -10.13
CA GLY A 584 3.79 4.11 -9.65
C GLY A 584 3.59 4.46 -8.17
N ASN A 585 2.43 4.07 -7.62
CA ASN A 585 2.04 4.49 -6.27
C ASN A 585 2.95 3.92 -5.15
N PHE A 586 3.10 4.67 -4.05
CA PHE A 586 4.12 4.40 -3.02
C PHE A 586 3.69 4.73 -1.57
N PRO A 587 4.07 3.88 -0.59
CA PRO A 587 4.42 2.47 -0.77
C PRO A 587 3.17 1.67 -1.16
N GLN A 588 3.35 0.63 -1.96
CA GLN A 588 2.24 -0.18 -2.45
C GLN A 588 1.96 -1.38 -1.56
N ALA A 589 0.72 -1.50 -1.04
CA ALA A 589 0.30 -2.59 -0.19
C ALA A 589 0.46 -3.95 -0.89
N PHE A 590 0.02 -4.06 -2.14
CA PHE A 590 0.01 -5.33 -2.86
C PHE A 590 1.41 -5.95 -3.01
N THR A 591 2.41 -5.11 -3.28
CA THR A 591 3.82 -5.53 -3.34
C THR A 591 4.33 -6.02 -1.98
N HIS A 592 4.05 -5.29 -0.89
CA HIS A 592 4.46 -5.71 0.45
C HIS A 592 3.77 -7.01 0.92
N LEU A 593 2.53 -7.25 0.50
CA LEU A 593 1.83 -8.52 0.74
C LEU A 593 2.52 -9.70 0.06
N ALA A 594 2.83 -9.55 -1.23
CA ALA A 594 3.49 -10.61 -1.98
C ALA A 594 4.94 -10.86 -1.53
N LEU A 595 5.65 -9.82 -1.10
CA LEU A 595 6.97 -9.96 -0.47
C LEU A 595 6.90 -10.91 0.72
N ILE A 596 5.98 -10.67 1.66
CA ILE A 596 5.83 -11.50 2.85
C ILE A 596 5.47 -12.93 2.46
N ASP A 597 4.48 -13.11 1.57
CA ASP A 597 4.04 -14.44 1.16
C ASP A 597 5.17 -15.25 0.49
N ALA A 598 5.93 -14.62 -0.41
CA ALA A 598 7.07 -15.22 -1.09
C ALA A 598 8.19 -15.59 -0.11
N ALA A 599 8.52 -14.70 0.83
CA ALA A 599 9.55 -14.92 1.83
C ALA A 599 9.21 -16.09 2.77
N ILE A 600 7.96 -16.18 3.24
CA ILE A 600 7.53 -17.28 4.12
C ILE A 600 7.57 -18.60 3.32
N THR A 601 7.02 -18.63 2.10
CA THR A 601 7.07 -19.84 1.26
C THR A 601 8.52 -20.26 1.02
N LEU A 602 9.39 -19.34 0.59
CA LEU A 602 10.79 -19.64 0.31
C LEU A 602 11.53 -20.13 1.56
N ASN A 603 11.29 -19.52 2.72
CA ASN A 603 11.86 -19.93 4.00
C ASN A 603 11.50 -21.38 4.32
N ASP A 604 10.20 -21.71 4.24
CA ASP A 604 9.69 -23.05 4.55
C ASP A 604 10.29 -24.11 3.62
N ARG A 605 10.40 -23.80 2.32
CA ARG A 605 10.99 -24.71 1.34
C ARG A 605 12.49 -24.91 1.55
N LEU A 606 13.23 -23.86 1.90
CA LEU A 606 14.66 -23.96 2.25
C LEU A 606 14.89 -24.80 3.52
N ASP A 607 14.02 -24.66 4.52
CA ASP A 607 14.08 -25.47 5.74
C ASP A 607 13.77 -26.94 5.46
N ALA A 608 12.73 -27.21 4.67
CA ALA A 608 12.40 -28.56 4.23
C ALA A 608 13.55 -29.21 3.43
N ALA A 609 14.18 -28.47 2.51
CA ALA A 609 15.33 -28.96 1.75
C ALA A 609 16.54 -29.24 2.65
N SER A 610 16.80 -28.37 3.63
CA SER A 610 17.87 -28.55 4.62
C SER A 610 17.64 -29.78 5.49
N ALA A 611 16.41 -30.01 5.94
CA ALA A 611 16.02 -31.19 6.70
C ALA A 611 16.18 -32.49 5.88
N ARG A 612 15.79 -32.48 4.60
CA ARG A 612 16.00 -33.63 3.68
C ARG A 612 17.49 -33.93 3.49
N ARG A 613 18.34 -32.90 3.33
CA ARG A 613 19.80 -33.06 3.21
C ARG A 613 20.42 -33.65 4.49
N ARG A 614 19.96 -33.21 5.67
CA ARG A 614 20.42 -33.76 6.96
C ARG A 614 20.01 -35.21 7.18
N ARG A 615 18.82 -35.62 6.72
CA ARG A 615 18.36 -37.03 6.81
C ARG A 615 19.09 -37.98 5.86
N ARG A 616 19.72 -37.46 4.80
CA ARG A 616 20.49 -38.24 3.81
C ARG A 616 21.97 -38.39 4.16
N ARG A 617 22.46 -37.59 5.11
CA ARG A 617 23.81 -37.71 5.70
C ARG A 617 23.71 -38.54 6.97
#